data_AF-A0A1F4MLM5-F1
#
_entry.id   AF-A0A1F4MLM5-F1
#
_cell.length_a   1.000
_cell.length_b   1.000
_cell.length_c   1.000
_cell.angle_alpha   90.00
_cell.angle_beta   90.00
_cell.angle_gamma   90.00
#
_symmetry.space_group_name_H-M   'P 1'
#
loop_
_entity.id
_entity.type
_entity.pdbx_description
1 polymer ?
#
loop_
_entity_poly.entity_id
_entity_poly.type
_entity_poly.pdbx_seq_one_letter_code
_entity_poly.pdbx_strand_id
1 'polypeptide(L)'
;MLPCYVLLDLETTGGNPVHDRITEIAAVRVEQGVEVSRWSTLVNPGVSVSNFIEQLTGISNSMVASAPRFSEVAHELLALLDGAVLVAHNVRFDHGFLLNELHRIDVALRVKTLCTVRLSRLLYPQFKGHCLDAIMQRHGLTSTARHRAMGDVEVMQSWLNLAQTELGADHVAGHAQSLLQGSAALPPQLDTNVADIPDTPGVYLFYGDSPLPLYVGKSVKLRSRVMSHFQAASRNAREMRIAHEIRRLEWIETAGELGALLLESRLIKAHQPVHNRQLRRDGELCAWRLEPNPNSRPLLTLVRGSALAPEQLGALYGPYRSKNQAQSQLRELAQTQGLCLQALGLESGKGRCFAHQIGQCKGVCCGEEAPERHHLRLQMALVGNKLQVWPFAGKVGLREHNPHTGRTDIHLFDQWCHLTTVHSDEDLHEALHSRTEPLAFNLDSYRLALKHLLVPGQGQLKLLKFPASPFTETTP
;
A
#
# COMPACT_ATOMS: atom_id res chain seq x y z
N MET A 1 -29.45 -15.66 -17.81
CA MET A 1 -28.05 -15.57 -17.30
C MET A 1 -27.05 -15.87 -18.43
N LEU A 2 -25.75 -15.97 -18.12
CA LEU A 2 -24.69 -16.37 -19.06
C LEU A 2 -24.95 -17.78 -19.65
N PRO A 3 -24.55 -18.06 -20.90
CA PRO A 3 -24.83 -19.34 -21.56
C PRO A 3 -24.21 -20.56 -20.87
N CYS A 4 -23.01 -20.41 -20.29
CA CYS A 4 -22.28 -21.47 -19.60
C CYS A 4 -21.44 -20.86 -18.48
N TYR A 5 -21.63 -21.33 -17.25
CA TYR A 5 -20.89 -20.84 -16.08
C TYR A 5 -20.81 -21.91 -14.99
N VAL A 6 -19.82 -21.77 -14.12
CA VAL A 6 -19.63 -22.62 -12.93
C VAL A 6 -19.69 -21.74 -11.70
N LEU A 7 -20.65 -22.01 -10.81
CA LEU A 7 -20.63 -21.46 -9.46
C LEU A 7 -19.62 -22.25 -8.64
N LEU A 8 -18.69 -21.57 -7.99
CA LEU A 8 -17.64 -22.21 -7.22
C LEU A 8 -17.39 -21.46 -5.92
N ASP A 9 -17.10 -22.22 -4.87
CA ASP A 9 -16.66 -21.73 -3.57
C ASP A 9 -15.59 -22.67 -3.00
N LEU A 10 -14.67 -22.11 -2.21
CA LEU A 10 -13.54 -22.83 -1.61
C LEU A 10 -13.47 -22.59 -0.09
N GLU A 11 -13.21 -23.67 0.64
CA GLU A 11 -12.70 -23.55 2.01
C GLU A 11 -11.18 -23.75 2.02
N THR A 12 -10.48 -23.04 2.90
CA THR A 12 -9.02 -22.93 2.88
C THR A 12 -8.41 -22.92 4.27
N THR A 13 -7.11 -23.21 4.37
CA THR A 13 -6.37 -23.18 5.65
C THR A 13 -6.04 -21.76 6.14
N GLY A 14 -6.44 -20.72 5.42
CA GLY A 14 -6.12 -19.33 5.74
C GLY A 14 -6.42 -18.36 4.59
N GLY A 15 -6.03 -17.09 4.74
CA GLY A 15 -6.41 -16.02 3.81
C GLY A 15 -5.41 -15.72 2.67
N ASN A 16 -4.24 -16.35 2.67
CA ASN A 16 -3.16 -16.04 1.74
C ASN A 16 -2.92 -17.20 0.75
N PRO A 17 -3.33 -17.07 -0.51
CA PRO A 17 -3.25 -18.17 -1.47
C PRO A 17 -1.82 -18.62 -1.80
N VAL A 18 -0.78 -17.85 -1.46
CA VAL A 18 0.62 -18.23 -1.70
C VAL A 18 1.12 -19.23 -0.65
N HIS A 19 0.64 -19.10 0.60
CA HIS A 19 1.08 -19.91 1.73
C HIS A 19 0.05 -20.94 2.19
N ASP A 20 -1.22 -20.56 2.17
CA ASP A 20 -2.35 -21.38 2.58
C ASP A 20 -2.82 -22.30 1.44
N ARG A 21 -3.62 -23.31 1.79
CA ARG A 21 -4.01 -24.42 0.93
C ARG A 21 -5.53 -24.61 0.92
N ILE A 22 -6.05 -25.24 -0.13
CA ILE A 22 -7.48 -25.57 -0.25
C ILE A 22 -7.81 -26.81 0.61
N THR A 23 -8.94 -26.78 1.31
CA THR A 23 -9.45 -27.89 2.14
C THR A 23 -10.80 -28.45 1.67
N GLU A 24 -11.59 -27.67 0.93
CA GLU A 24 -12.83 -28.12 0.30
C GLU A 24 -13.05 -27.35 -1.00
N ILE A 25 -13.60 -28.03 -2.02
CA ILE A 25 -14.05 -27.41 -3.26
C ILE A 25 -15.51 -27.78 -3.47
N ALA A 26 -16.34 -26.81 -3.84
CA ALA A 26 -17.68 -27.06 -4.38
C ALA A 26 -17.86 -26.34 -5.71
N ALA A 27 -18.46 -27.03 -6.67
CA ALA A 27 -18.72 -26.50 -8.00
C ALA A 27 -20.08 -26.97 -8.53
N VAL A 28 -20.84 -26.05 -9.11
CA VAL A 28 -22.09 -26.33 -9.83
C VAL A 28 -22.00 -25.72 -11.23
N ARG A 29 -21.98 -26.58 -12.26
CA ARG A 29 -21.95 -26.16 -13.66
C ARG A 29 -23.37 -25.99 -14.17
N VAL A 30 -23.63 -24.84 -14.78
CA VAL A 30 -24.92 -24.47 -15.36
C VAL A 30 -24.73 -24.13 -16.82
N GLU A 31 -25.54 -24.75 -17.68
CA GLU A 31 -25.58 -24.51 -19.12
C GLU A 31 -27.01 -24.17 -19.54
N GLN A 32 -27.17 -23.06 -20.26
CA GLN A 32 -28.47 -22.56 -20.72
C GLN A 32 -29.51 -22.45 -19.59
N GLY A 33 -29.06 -22.11 -18.38
CA GLY A 33 -29.90 -21.99 -17.20
C GLY A 33 -30.25 -23.31 -16.50
N VAL A 34 -29.76 -24.44 -16.98
CA VAL A 34 -29.96 -25.77 -16.38
C VAL A 34 -28.68 -26.23 -15.69
N GLU A 35 -28.80 -26.72 -14.46
CA GLU A 35 -27.71 -27.39 -13.76
C GLU A 35 -27.38 -28.71 -14.46
N VAL A 36 -26.16 -28.84 -15.00
CA VAL A 36 -25.72 -30.02 -15.75
C VAL A 36 -24.72 -30.88 -14.97
N SER A 37 -24.08 -30.30 -13.95
CA SER A 37 -23.18 -31.04 -13.07
C SER A 37 -23.08 -30.35 -11.71
N ARG A 38 -22.96 -31.17 -10.67
CA ARG A 38 -22.75 -30.77 -9.27
C ARG A 38 -21.68 -31.65 -8.69
N TRP A 39 -20.65 -31.01 -8.15
CA TRP A 39 -19.46 -31.69 -7.64
C TRP A 39 -18.95 -31.00 -6.38
N SER A 40 -18.58 -31.77 -5.38
CA SER A 40 -17.84 -31.27 -4.22
C SER A 40 -16.90 -32.33 -3.68
N THR A 41 -15.80 -31.88 -3.10
CA THR A 41 -14.81 -32.78 -2.50
C THR A 41 -14.06 -32.07 -1.38
N LEU A 42 -13.72 -32.82 -0.33
CA LEU A 42 -12.67 -32.40 0.59
C LEU A 42 -11.31 -32.55 -0.09
N VAL A 43 -10.36 -31.72 0.29
CA VAL A 43 -9.00 -31.75 -0.23
C VAL A 43 -8.03 -31.88 0.93
N ASN A 44 -7.07 -32.79 0.80
CA ASN A 44 -5.95 -32.86 1.73
C ASN A 44 -4.96 -31.72 1.41
N PRO A 45 -4.84 -30.71 2.28
CA PRO A 45 -3.99 -29.54 2.02
C PRO A 45 -2.49 -29.85 2.17
N GLY A 46 -2.12 -31.02 2.72
CA GLY A 46 -0.73 -31.36 3.04
C GLY A 46 -0.09 -30.53 4.16
N VAL A 47 -0.89 -29.71 4.85
CA VAL A 47 -0.51 -28.89 6.02
C VAL A 47 -1.61 -29.00 7.08
N SER A 48 -1.30 -28.66 8.33
CA SER A 48 -2.30 -28.70 9.41
C SER A 48 -3.33 -27.58 9.26
N VAL A 49 -4.61 -27.91 9.42
CA VAL A 49 -5.70 -26.94 9.61
C VAL A 49 -5.63 -26.43 11.05
N SER A 50 -5.63 -25.11 11.25
CA SER A 50 -5.59 -24.54 12.60
C SER A 50 -6.96 -24.62 13.29
N ASN A 51 -6.97 -24.63 14.63
CA ASN A 51 -8.22 -24.65 15.41
C ASN A 51 -9.16 -23.48 15.06
N PHE A 52 -8.62 -22.31 14.73
CA PHE A 52 -9.42 -21.16 14.33
C PHE A 52 -10.18 -21.42 13.02
N ILE A 53 -9.51 -22.02 12.03
CA ILE A 53 -10.12 -22.37 10.75
C ILE A 53 -11.13 -23.50 10.93
N GLU A 54 -10.78 -24.53 11.70
CA GLU A 54 -11.69 -25.64 12.00
C GLU A 54 -12.97 -25.14 12.70
N GLN A 55 -12.89 -24.17 13.61
CA GLN A 55 -14.07 -23.54 14.22
C GLN A 55 -14.90 -22.72 13.23
N LEU A 56 -14.27 -22.15 12.20
CA LEU A 56 -14.93 -21.31 11.21
C LEU A 56 -15.65 -22.14 10.13
N THR A 57 -15.00 -23.19 9.62
CA THR A 57 -15.46 -23.98 8.46
C THR A 57 -16.05 -25.33 8.86
N GLY A 58 -15.79 -25.78 10.10
CA GLY A 58 -16.13 -27.12 10.58
C GLY A 58 -15.28 -28.23 9.96
N ILE A 59 -14.22 -27.91 9.21
CA ILE A 59 -13.34 -28.90 8.56
C ILE A 59 -12.15 -29.18 9.47
N SER A 60 -12.10 -30.40 10.01
CA SER A 60 -11.03 -30.83 10.90
C SER A 60 -9.85 -31.46 10.16
N ASN A 61 -8.70 -31.53 10.83
CA ASN A 61 -7.54 -32.28 10.31
C ASN A 61 -7.86 -33.75 10.02
N SER A 62 -8.74 -34.39 10.80
CA SER A 62 -9.11 -35.79 10.58
C SER A 62 -9.96 -35.98 9.32
N MET A 63 -10.82 -35.01 8.99
CA MET A 63 -11.64 -35.06 7.77
C MET A 63 -10.80 -34.99 6.50
N VAL A 64 -9.79 -34.12 6.47
CA VAL A 64 -8.94 -33.92 5.28
C VAL A 64 -7.78 -34.91 5.19
N ALA A 65 -7.46 -35.65 6.24
CA ALA A 65 -6.32 -36.56 6.26
C ALA A 65 -6.40 -37.66 5.18
N SER A 66 -7.60 -38.22 4.95
CA SER A 66 -7.85 -39.24 3.94
C SER A 66 -8.44 -38.70 2.64
N ALA A 67 -8.62 -37.37 2.54
CA ALA A 67 -9.12 -36.73 1.33
C ALA A 67 -8.05 -36.77 0.22
N PRO A 68 -8.44 -36.70 -1.07
CA PRO A 68 -7.49 -36.58 -2.17
C PRO A 68 -6.73 -35.25 -2.08
N ARG A 69 -5.48 -35.22 -2.54
CA ARG A 69 -4.73 -33.98 -2.74
C ARG A 69 -5.29 -33.20 -3.91
N PHE A 70 -5.02 -31.89 -3.95
CA PHE A 70 -5.47 -31.04 -5.06
C PHE A 70 -5.04 -31.58 -6.43
N SER A 71 -3.82 -32.10 -6.55
CA SER A 71 -3.28 -32.68 -7.79
C SER A 71 -4.13 -33.84 -8.34
N GLU A 72 -4.81 -34.57 -7.47
CA GLU A 72 -5.63 -35.74 -7.85
C GLU A 72 -7.02 -35.32 -8.34
N VAL A 73 -7.53 -34.17 -7.89
CA VAL A 73 -8.85 -33.63 -8.28
C VAL A 73 -8.79 -32.52 -9.32
N ALA A 74 -7.59 -31.99 -9.62
CA ALA A 74 -7.40 -30.86 -10.52
C ALA A 74 -7.97 -31.11 -11.92
N HIS A 75 -7.84 -32.32 -12.46
CA HIS A 75 -8.34 -32.64 -13.81
C HIS A 75 -9.87 -32.56 -13.89
N GLU A 76 -10.56 -33.10 -12.89
CA GLU A 76 -12.03 -33.06 -12.81
C GLU A 76 -12.54 -31.62 -12.68
N LEU A 77 -11.89 -30.81 -11.83
CA LEU A 77 -12.22 -29.39 -11.70
C LEU A 77 -11.99 -28.62 -13.01
N LEU A 78 -10.88 -28.86 -13.71
CA LEU A 78 -10.61 -28.21 -14.99
C LEU A 78 -11.62 -28.60 -16.06
N ALA A 79 -12.07 -29.86 -16.07
CA ALA A 79 -13.14 -30.31 -16.97
C ALA A 79 -14.47 -29.58 -16.67
N LEU A 80 -14.80 -29.36 -15.39
CA LEU A 80 -15.96 -28.56 -15.01
C LEU A 80 -15.83 -27.10 -15.46
N LEU A 81 -14.63 -26.51 -15.45
CA LEU A 81 -14.40 -25.11 -15.82
C LEU A 81 -14.25 -24.88 -17.33
N ASP A 82 -14.06 -25.95 -18.12
CA ASP A 82 -13.76 -25.81 -19.55
C ASP A 82 -14.89 -25.13 -20.32
N GLY A 83 -14.55 -24.10 -21.09
CA GLY A 83 -15.49 -23.25 -21.82
C GLY A 83 -16.45 -22.41 -20.96
N ALA A 84 -16.37 -22.51 -19.63
CA ALA A 84 -17.29 -21.85 -18.71
C ALA A 84 -16.73 -20.53 -18.15
N VAL A 85 -17.62 -19.69 -17.60
CA VAL A 85 -17.25 -18.57 -16.75
C VAL A 85 -17.22 -19.03 -15.29
N LEU A 86 -16.10 -18.82 -14.58
CA LEU A 86 -16.00 -19.04 -13.14
C LEU A 86 -16.75 -17.93 -12.39
N VAL A 87 -17.78 -18.28 -11.64
CA VAL A 87 -18.62 -17.36 -10.86
C VAL A 87 -18.44 -17.68 -9.38
N ALA A 88 -17.99 -16.70 -8.59
CA ALA A 88 -17.83 -16.86 -7.15
C ALA A 88 -18.09 -15.57 -6.36
N HIS A 89 -18.38 -15.72 -5.06
CA HIS A 89 -18.62 -14.60 -4.17
C HIS A 89 -17.28 -14.05 -3.68
N ASN A 90 -16.90 -12.87 -4.20
CA ASN A 90 -15.53 -12.35 -4.08
C ASN A 90 -14.47 -13.19 -4.83
N VAL A 91 -14.80 -13.62 -6.06
CA VAL A 91 -13.99 -14.45 -6.98
C VAL A 91 -12.48 -14.24 -7.03
N ARG A 92 -11.96 -13.05 -6.68
CA ARG A 92 -10.50 -12.83 -6.58
C ARG A 92 -9.86 -13.78 -5.56
N PHE A 93 -10.56 -14.09 -4.48
CA PHE A 93 -10.10 -15.00 -3.44
C PHE A 93 -9.97 -16.42 -4.02
N ASP A 94 -11.08 -16.99 -4.47
CA ASP A 94 -11.14 -18.37 -4.98
C ASP A 94 -10.22 -18.58 -6.18
N HIS A 95 -10.28 -17.67 -7.16
CA HIS A 95 -9.43 -17.72 -8.34
C HIS A 95 -7.94 -17.62 -7.99
N GLY A 96 -7.58 -16.87 -6.94
CA GLY A 96 -6.21 -16.78 -6.45
C GLY A 96 -5.69 -18.10 -5.89
N PHE A 97 -6.52 -18.83 -5.13
CA PHE A 97 -6.18 -20.16 -4.63
C PHE A 97 -6.06 -21.17 -5.76
N LEU A 98 -7.01 -21.19 -6.71
CA LEU A 98 -6.94 -22.08 -7.87
C LEU A 98 -5.69 -21.83 -8.72
N LEU A 99 -5.34 -20.56 -8.99
CA LEU A 99 -4.13 -20.21 -9.72
C LEU A 99 -2.87 -20.77 -9.04
N ASN A 100 -2.76 -20.63 -7.72
CA ASN A 100 -1.58 -21.09 -7.00
C ASN A 100 -1.52 -22.62 -6.87
N GLU A 101 -2.63 -23.29 -6.61
CA GLU A 101 -2.65 -24.76 -6.56
C GLU A 101 -2.36 -25.39 -7.93
N LEU A 102 -2.90 -24.82 -9.02
CA LEU A 102 -2.59 -25.27 -10.38
C LEU A 102 -1.14 -24.94 -10.78
N HIS A 103 -0.61 -23.80 -10.35
CA HIS A 103 0.80 -23.46 -10.57
C HIS A 103 1.76 -24.45 -9.90
N ARG A 104 1.43 -24.98 -8.71
CA ARG A 104 2.25 -25.99 -8.01
C ARG A 104 2.37 -27.31 -8.76
N ILE A 105 1.48 -27.58 -9.72
CA ILE A 105 1.49 -28.76 -10.58
C ILE A 105 1.75 -28.41 -12.05
N ASP A 106 2.30 -27.21 -12.31
CA ASP A 106 2.65 -26.70 -13.63
C ASP A 106 1.50 -26.65 -14.64
N VAL A 107 0.28 -26.43 -14.14
CA VAL A 107 -0.93 -26.24 -14.96
C VAL A 107 -1.35 -24.77 -14.97
N ALA A 108 -1.59 -24.22 -16.16
CA ALA A 108 -2.10 -22.87 -16.31
C ALA A 108 -3.63 -22.84 -16.25
N LEU A 109 -4.20 -21.98 -15.39
CA LEU A 109 -5.64 -21.70 -15.40
C LEU A 109 -5.96 -20.58 -16.38
N ARG A 110 -6.83 -20.86 -17.36
CA ARG A 110 -7.36 -19.87 -18.29
C ARG A 110 -8.88 -19.89 -18.25
N VAL A 111 -9.46 -19.07 -17.38
CA VAL A 111 -10.90 -18.99 -17.20
C VAL A 111 -11.35 -17.53 -17.07
N LYS A 112 -12.51 -17.19 -17.65
CA LYS A 112 -13.15 -15.89 -17.40
C LYS A 112 -13.78 -15.91 -16.02
N THR A 113 -13.78 -14.78 -15.31
CA THR A 113 -14.31 -14.71 -13.94
C THR A 113 -15.43 -13.69 -13.81
N LEU A 114 -16.48 -14.02 -13.06
CA LEU A 114 -17.54 -13.11 -12.63
C LEU A 114 -17.62 -13.08 -11.11
N CYS A 115 -17.68 -11.87 -10.55
CA CYS A 115 -17.79 -11.67 -9.10
C CYS A 115 -19.23 -11.35 -8.71
N THR A 116 -19.88 -12.20 -7.92
CA THR A 116 -21.29 -11.98 -7.51
C THR A 116 -21.46 -10.76 -6.62
N VAL A 117 -20.44 -10.36 -5.84
CA VAL A 117 -20.45 -9.09 -5.09
C VAL A 117 -20.53 -7.88 -6.02
N ARG A 118 -19.79 -7.89 -7.14
CA ARG A 118 -19.85 -6.80 -8.15
C ARG A 118 -21.21 -6.77 -8.82
N LEU A 119 -21.72 -7.94 -9.20
CA LEU A 119 -23.04 -8.06 -9.79
C LEU A 119 -24.13 -7.55 -8.83
N SER A 120 -24.08 -7.95 -7.56
CA SER A 120 -25.02 -7.51 -6.53
C SER A 120 -25.02 -5.99 -6.34
N ARG A 121 -23.86 -5.33 -6.41
CA ARG A 121 -23.77 -3.85 -6.34
C ARG A 121 -24.43 -3.14 -7.52
N LEU A 122 -24.36 -3.73 -8.71
CA LEU A 122 -25.00 -3.18 -9.91
C LEU A 122 -26.51 -3.39 -9.88
N LEU A 123 -26.95 -4.57 -9.45
CA LEU A 123 -28.37 -4.93 -9.39
C LEU A 123 -29.11 -4.25 -8.22
N TYR A 124 -28.41 -4.04 -7.11
CA TYR A 124 -29.00 -3.54 -5.87
C TYR A 124 -28.19 -2.37 -5.26
N PRO A 125 -28.01 -1.25 -6.00
CA PRO A 125 -27.15 -0.13 -5.60
C PRO A 125 -27.63 0.62 -4.34
N GLN A 126 -28.89 0.46 -3.96
CA GLN A 126 -29.50 1.07 -2.79
C GLN A 126 -28.99 0.49 -1.46
N PHE A 127 -28.33 -0.67 -1.47
CA PHE A 127 -27.82 -1.31 -0.26
C PHE A 127 -26.31 -1.14 -0.10
N LYS A 128 -25.84 -1.09 1.16
CA LYS A 128 -24.41 -0.92 1.48
C LYS A 128 -23.66 -2.24 1.61
N GLY A 129 -24.30 -3.28 2.15
CA GLY A 129 -23.70 -4.60 2.39
C GLY A 129 -23.97 -5.55 1.23
N HIS A 130 -22.98 -6.31 0.78
CA HIS A 130 -23.12 -7.30 -0.31
C HIS A 130 -22.35 -8.60 -0.04
N CYS A 131 -22.05 -8.89 1.24
CA CYS A 131 -21.61 -10.23 1.62
C CYS A 131 -22.79 -11.21 1.53
N LEU A 132 -22.52 -12.51 1.47
CA LEU A 132 -23.58 -13.53 1.43
C LEU A 132 -24.56 -13.38 2.59
N ASP A 133 -24.08 -13.11 3.81
CA ASP A 133 -24.96 -12.97 4.98
C ASP A 133 -25.93 -11.77 4.83
N ALA A 134 -25.44 -10.65 4.29
CA ALA A 134 -26.28 -9.48 4.02
C ALA A 134 -27.28 -9.73 2.89
N ILE A 135 -26.91 -10.53 1.88
CA ILE A 135 -27.80 -10.94 0.79
C ILE A 135 -28.88 -11.89 1.33
N MET A 136 -28.49 -12.88 2.12
CA MET A 136 -29.41 -13.83 2.76
C MET A 136 -30.42 -13.11 3.64
N GLN A 137 -29.95 -12.23 4.53
CA GLN A 137 -30.82 -11.45 5.41
C GLN A 137 -31.79 -10.55 4.61
N ARG A 138 -31.30 -9.92 3.54
CA ARG A 138 -32.12 -9.01 2.72
C ARG A 138 -33.24 -9.74 1.99
N HIS A 139 -32.95 -10.89 1.41
CA HIS A 139 -33.87 -11.61 0.53
C HIS A 139 -34.57 -12.78 1.25
N GLY A 140 -34.35 -12.96 2.56
CA GLY A 140 -34.92 -14.07 3.32
C GLY A 140 -34.43 -15.44 2.88
N LEU A 141 -33.20 -15.54 2.34
CA LEU A 141 -32.61 -16.82 1.94
C LEU A 141 -32.08 -17.55 3.17
N THR A 142 -32.33 -18.85 3.25
CA THR A 142 -31.83 -19.72 4.31
C THR A 142 -30.81 -20.70 3.75
N SER A 143 -29.83 -21.08 4.57
CA SER A 143 -28.89 -22.16 4.28
C SER A 143 -28.65 -22.96 5.55
N THR A 144 -28.72 -24.28 5.43
CA THR A 144 -28.47 -25.22 6.54
C THR A 144 -26.99 -25.57 6.68
N ALA A 145 -26.15 -25.15 5.72
CA ALA A 145 -24.72 -25.49 5.64
C ALA A 145 -23.87 -24.26 5.30
N ARG A 146 -24.17 -23.11 5.90
CA ARG A 146 -23.36 -21.89 5.75
C ARG A 146 -21.93 -22.14 6.24
N HIS A 147 -20.93 -21.63 5.51
CA HIS A 147 -19.49 -21.89 5.77
C HIS A 147 -19.05 -23.34 5.46
N ARG A 148 -19.80 -23.98 4.56
CA ARG A 148 -19.35 -25.13 3.78
C ARG A 148 -19.44 -24.74 2.32
N ALA A 149 -18.46 -25.18 1.52
CA ALA A 149 -18.33 -24.70 0.16
C ALA A 149 -19.63 -24.89 -0.67
N MET A 150 -20.28 -26.05 -0.56
CA MET A 150 -21.53 -26.31 -1.30
C MET A 150 -22.70 -25.47 -0.79
N GLY A 151 -22.81 -25.25 0.53
CA GLY A 151 -23.87 -24.43 1.09
C GLY A 151 -23.79 -22.97 0.63
N ASP A 152 -22.58 -22.46 0.41
CA ASP A 152 -22.35 -21.12 -0.14
C ASP A 152 -22.65 -21.03 -1.64
N VAL A 153 -22.29 -22.06 -2.40
CA VAL A 153 -22.70 -22.20 -3.82
C VAL A 153 -24.22 -22.20 -3.97
N GLU A 154 -24.94 -22.91 -3.11
CA GLU A 154 -26.41 -22.97 -3.12
C GLU A 154 -27.06 -21.63 -2.79
N VAL A 155 -26.48 -20.86 -1.85
CA VAL A 155 -26.93 -19.49 -1.56
C VAL A 155 -26.71 -18.59 -2.78
N MET A 156 -25.54 -18.68 -3.45
CA MET A 156 -25.27 -17.93 -4.67
C MET A 156 -26.25 -18.28 -5.79
N GLN A 157 -26.54 -19.57 -5.99
CA GLN A 157 -27.50 -20.05 -6.99
C GLN A 157 -28.91 -19.54 -6.70
N SER A 158 -29.36 -19.68 -5.45
CA SER A 158 -30.66 -19.19 -4.98
C SER A 158 -30.80 -17.68 -5.18
N TRP A 159 -29.76 -16.91 -4.84
CA TRP A 159 -29.75 -15.46 -5.05
C TRP A 159 -29.79 -15.08 -6.53
N LEU A 160 -29.03 -15.75 -7.40
CA LEU A 160 -29.07 -15.49 -8.85
C LEU A 160 -30.43 -15.80 -9.46
N ASN A 161 -31.09 -16.87 -9.02
CA ASN A 161 -32.45 -17.21 -9.46
C ASN A 161 -33.44 -16.14 -9.00
N LEU A 162 -33.38 -15.75 -7.72
CA LEU A 162 -34.23 -14.70 -7.17
C LEU A 162 -34.04 -13.36 -7.87
N ALA A 163 -32.80 -12.94 -8.11
CA ALA A 163 -32.50 -11.70 -8.82
C ALA A 163 -33.02 -11.72 -10.27
N GLN A 164 -32.97 -12.87 -10.95
CA GLN A 164 -33.55 -13.02 -12.30
C GLN A 164 -35.08 -12.94 -12.27
N THR A 165 -35.73 -13.49 -11.24
CA THR A 165 -37.18 -13.38 -11.04
C THR A 165 -37.61 -11.94 -10.69
N GLU A 166 -36.85 -11.26 -9.84
CA GLU A 166 -37.17 -9.92 -9.34
C GLU A 166 -36.91 -8.82 -10.38
N LEU A 167 -35.75 -8.87 -11.04
CA LEU A 167 -35.27 -7.79 -11.91
C LEU A 167 -35.35 -8.13 -13.41
N GLY A 168 -35.70 -9.37 -13.76
CA GLY A 168 -35.73 -9.87 -15.12
C GLY A 168 -34.41 -10.50 -15.56
N ALA A 169 -34.50 -11.65 -16.24
CA ALA A 169 -33.34 -12.45 -16.63
C ALA A 169 -32.39 -11.71 -17.58
N ASP A 170 -32.92 -10.93 -18.52
CA ASP A 170 -32.15 -10.15 -19.50
C ASP A 170 -31.38 -9.01 -18.83
N HIS A 171 -31.99 -8.37 -17.82
CA HIS A 171 -31.35 -7.28 -17.08
C HIS A 171 -30.14 -7.79 -16.28
N VAL A 172 -30.32 -8.92 -15.57
CA VAL A 172 -29.24 -9.59 -14.86
C VAL A 172 -28.15 -10.07 -15.81
N ALA A 173 -28.52 -10.68 -16.94
CA ALA A 173 -27.58 -11.14 -17.95
C ALA A 173 -26.80 -9.97 -18.57
N GLY A 174 -27.44 -8.84 -18.84
CA GLY A 174 -26.79 -7.62 -19.36
C GLY A 174 -25.71 -7.08 -18.42
N HIS A 175 -26.00 -7.00 -17.12
CA HIS A 175 -25.00 -6.59 -16.13
C HIS A 175 -23.87 -7.63 -15.96
N ALA A 176 -24.19 -8.92 -15.96
CA ALA A 176 -23.18 -9.98 -15.91
C ALA A 176 -22.25 -9.92 -17.15
N GLN A 177 -22.81 -9.75 -18.34
CA GLN A 177 -22.06 -9.61 -19.59
C GLN A 177 -21.19 -8.35 -19.60
N SER A 178 -21.73 -7.22 -19.12
CA SER A 178 -20.98 -5.98 -18.96
C SER A 178 -19.79 -6.15 -18.00
N LEU A 179 -19.94 -6.92 -16.92
CA LEU A 179 -18.84 -7.24 -16.01
C LEU A 179 -17.76 -8.13 -16.63
N LEU A 180 -18.14 -9.01 -17.56
CA LEU A 180 -17.20 -9.86 -18.32
C LEU A 180 -16.48 -9.09 -19.42
N GLN A 181 -17.15 -8.14 -20.07
CA GLN A 181 -16.54 -7.20 -21.00
C GLN A 181 -15.71 -6.14 -20.24
N GLY A 182 -16.08 -5.88 -18.98
CA GLY A 182 -15.48 -4.92 -18.05
C GLY A 182 -14.34 -5.48 -17.20
N SER A 183 -13.61 -6.49 -17.68
CA SER A 183 -12.22 -6.69 -17.30
C SER A 183 -11.40 -5.51 -17.83
N ALA A 184 -11.41 -4.41 -17.05
CA ALA A 184 -10.80 -3.12 -17.36
C ALA A 184 -11.25 -2.51 -18.69
N ALA A 185 -12.47 -1.95 -18.73
CA ALA A 185 -12.76 -0.97 -19.77
C ALA A 185 -11.85 0.24 -19.52
N LEU A 186 -10.78 0.32 -20.29
CA LEU A 186 -9.97 1.53 -20.41
C LEU A 186 -10.91 2.69 -20.78
N PRO A 187 -10.63 3.92 -20.32
CA PRO A 187 -11.39 5.06 -20.80
C PRO A 187 -11.38 5.07 -22.33
N PRO A 188 -12.55 5.17 -23.01
CA PRO A 188 -12.62 5.08 -24.47
C PRO A 188 -11.86 6.21 -25.19
N GLN A 189 -11.48 7.26 -24.45
CA GLN A 189 -10.74 8.43 -24.91
C GLN A 189 -9.26 8.37 -24.53
N LEU A 190 -8.75 7.19 -24.17
CA LEU A 190 -7.36 6.99 -23.81
C LEU A 190 -6.51 6.78 -25.07
N ASP A 191 -5.61 7.71 -25.36
CA ASP A 191 -4.72 7.66 -26.53
C ASP A 191 -3.60 6.62 -26.35
N THR A 192 -3.26 6.30 -25.10
CA THR A 192 -2.15 5.41 -24.77
C THR A 192 -2.62 3.97 -24.59
N ASN A 193 -2.02 3.04 -25.33
CA ASN A 193 -2.28 1.62 -25.15
C ASN A 193 -1.68 1.11 -23.85
N VAL A 194 -2.51 0.66 -22.92
CA VAL A 194 -2.07 0.15 -21.61
C VAL A 194 -1.29 -1.16 -21.71
N ALA A 195 -1.41 -1.89 -22.82
CA ALA A 195 -0.62 -3.09 -23.07
C ALA A 195 0.88 -2.79 -23.21
N ASP A 196 1.24 -1.57 -23.60
CA ASP A 196 2.63 -1.15 -23.83
C ASP A 196 3.36 -0.85 -22.51
N ILE A 197 2.61 -0.70 -21.41
CA ILE A 197 3.18 -0.46 -20.09
C ILE A 197 3.87 -1.75 -19.62
N PRO A 198 5.16 -1.71 -19.25
CA PRO A 198 5.85 -2.90 -18.74
C PRO A 198 5.40 -3.25 -17.31
N ASP A 199 5.59 -4.50 -16.89
CA ASP A 199 5.44 -4.91 -15.47
C ASP A 199 6.77 -4.74 -14.73
N THR A 200 7.34 -3.55 -14.82
CA THR A 200 8.62 -3.18 -14.19
C THR A 200 8.40 -2.14 -13.08
N PRO A 201 9.40 -1.91 -12.20
CA PRO A 201 9.37 -0.80 -11.26
C PRO A 201 9.43 0.54 -11.99
N GLY A 202 8.75 1.55 -11.45
CA GLY A 202 8.82 2.90 -11.99
C GLY A 202 7.71 3.81 -11.52
N VAL A 203 7.56 4.91 -12.25
CA VAL A 203 6.56 5.95 -12.02
C VAL A 203 5.67 6.08 -13.23
N TYR A 204 4.35 6.20 -13.03
CA TYR A 204 3.37 6.48 -14.07
C TYR A 204 2.73 7.85 -13.83
N LEU A 205 2.40 8.53 -14.93
CA LEU A 205 1.82 9.86 -14.97
C LEU A 205 0.51 9.81 -15.75
N PHE A 206 -0.53 10.38 -15.16
CA PHE A 206 -1.86 10.49 -15.73
C PHE A 206 -2.05 11.93 -16.22
N TYR A 207 -2.33 12.11 -17.50
CA TYR A 207 -2.62 13.40 -18.12
C TYR A 207 -4.07 13.43 -18.60
N GLY A 208 -4.67 14.62 -18.50
CA GLY A 208 -5.91 14.94 -19.21
C GLY A 208 -5.59 15.72 -20.48
N ASP A 209 -6.42 16.72 -20.79
CA ASP A 209 -6.21 17.58 -21.97
C ASP A 209 -5.06 18.61 -21.79
N SER A 210 -4.59 18.80 -20.55
CA SER A 210 -3.52 19.75 -20.21
C SER A 210 -2.13 19.09 -20.26
N PRO A 211 -1.06 19.84 -20.60
CA PRO A 211 0.32 19.33 -20.54
C PRO A 211 0.81 19.04 -19.11
N LEU A 212 0.09 19.46 -18.07
CA LEU A 212 0.43 19.14 -16.68
C LEU A 212 -0.24 17.83 -16.24
N PRO A 213 0.49 16.94 -15.52
CA PRO A 213 -0.08 15.70 -15.03
C PRO A 213 -1.19 15.97 -13.99
N LEU A 214 -2.28 15.22 -14.11
CA LEU A 214 -3.37 15.18 -13.14
C LEU A 214 -2.97 14.39 -11.89
N TYR A 215 -2.20 13.32 -12.09
CA TYR A 215 -1.76 12.41 -11.04
C TYR A 215 -0.40 11.77 -11.39
N VAL A 216 0.43 11.58 -10.38
CA VAL A 216 1.70 10.84 -10.47
C VAL A 216 1.68 9.72 -9.43
N GLY A 217 2.06 8.51 -9.80
CA GLY A 217 2.11 7.39 -8.86
C GLY A 217 3.26 6.42 -9.14
N LYS A 218 3.72 5.73 -8.10
CA LYS A 218 4.76 4.71 -8.20
C LYS A 218 4.24 3.26 -8.17
N SER A 219 5.03 2.33 -8.70
CA SER A 219 4.82 0.89 -8.53
C SER A 219 6.10 0.09 -8.68
N VAL A 220 6.11 -1.13 -8.15
CA VAL A 220 7.09 -2.19 -8.50
C VAL A 220 6.66 -3.00 -9.73
N LYS A 221 5.37 -2.91 -10.11
CA LYS A 221 4.76 -3.50 -11.31
C LYS A 221 3.84 -2.46 -11.93
N LEU A 222 4.36 -1.67 -12.88
CA LEU A 222 3.67 -0.52 -13.46
C LEU A 222 2.31 -0.89 -14.07
N ARG A 223 2.28 -1.80 -15.04
CA ARG A 223 1.04 -2.20 -15.75
C ARG A 223 -0.05 -2.68 -14.80
N SER A 224 0.28 -3.62 -13.91
CA SER A 224 -0.65 -4.15 -12.92
C SER A 224 -1.26 -3.05 -12.03
N ARG A 225 -0.44 -2.06 -11.63
CA ARG A 225 -0.91 -0.95 -10.78
C ARG A 225 -1.78 0.02 -11.56
N VAL A 226 -1.41 0.38 -12.79
CA VAL A 226 -2.21 1.25 -13.66
C VAL A 226 -3.58 0.63 -13.92
N MET A 227 -3.63 -0.66 -14.25
CA MET A 227 -4.89 -1.40 -14.44
C MET A 227 -5.77 -1.40 -13.20
N SER A 228 -5.18 -1.44 -12.00
CA SER A 228 -5.95 -1.37 -10.75
C SER A 228 -6.69 -0.05 -10.57
N HIS A 229 -6.19 1.08 -11.10
CA HIS A 229 -6.89 2.37 -11.05
C HIS A 229 -8.17 2.35 -11.90
N PHE A 230 -8.09 1.77 -13.10
CA PHE A 230 -9.25 1.64 -13.99
C PHE A 230 -10.29 0.64 -13.45
N GLN A 231 -9.83 -0.42 -12.80
CA GLN A 231 -10.73 -1.38 -12.14
C GLN A 231 -11.40 -0.78 -10.89
N ALA A 232 -10.68 0.05 -10.13
CA ALA A 232 -11.17 0.68 -8.90
C ALA A 232 -12.06 1.92 -9.15
N ALA A 233 -11.98 2.53 -10.33
CA ALA A 233 -12.88 3.60 -10.78
C ALA A 233 -14.38 3.21 -10.72
N SER A 234 -14.70 1.91 -10.72
CA SER A 234 -16.05 1.38 -10.50
C SER A 234 -16.54 1.42 -9.03
N ARG A 235 -15.67 1.75 -8.07
CA ARG A 235 -15.91 1.65 -6.62
C ARG A 235 -15.83 2.97 -5.86
N ASN A 236 -15.17 4.00 -6.39
CA ASN A 236 -14.89 5.25 -5.67
C ASN A 236 -15.09 6.48 -6.57
N ALA A 237 -15.99 7.39 -6.18
CA ALA A 237 -16.31 8.60 -6.95
C ALA A 237 -15.09 9.51 -7.21
N ARG A 238 -14.05 9.46 -6.37
CA ARG A 238 -12.80 10.20 -6.62
C ARG A 238 -11.96 9.56 -7.71
N GLU A 239 -11.81 8.24 -7.69
CA GLU A 239 -11.06 7.49 -8.71
C GLU A 239 -11.82 7.46 -10.04
N MET A 240 -13.15 7.47 -10.00
CA MET A 240 -14.01 7.63 -11.17
C MET A 240 -13.76 8.98 -11.88
N ARG A 241 -13.65 10.09 -11.13
CA ARG A 241 -13.35 11.42 -11.73
C ARG A 241 -11.98 11.44 -12.40
N ILE A 242 -10.96 10.94 -11.71
CA ILE A 242 -9.61 10.83 -12.29
C ILE A 242 -9.67 9.98 -13.56
N ALA A 243 -10.31 8.82 -13.53
CA ALA A 243 -10.41 7.92 -14.68
C ALA A 243 -11.14 8.52 -15.90
N HIS A 244 -12.16 9.38 -15.69
CA HIS A 244 -12.87 10.06 -16.79
C HIS A 244 -12.08 11.22 -17.41
N GLU A 245 -11.19 11.85 -16.64
CA GLU A 245 -10.35 12.96 -17.10
C GLU A 245 -9.05 12.48 -17.78
N ILE A 246 -8.67 11.20 -17.64
CA ILE A 246 -7.46 10.67 -18.28
C ILE A 246 -7.65 10.59 -19.79
N ARG A 247 -6.66 11.12 -20.50
CA ARG A 247 -6.50 11.08 -21.96
C ARG A 247 -5.20 10.42 -22.38
N ARG A 248 -4.14 10.64 -21.60
CA ARG A 248 -2.79 10.16 -21.91
C ARG A 248 -2.10 9.61 -20.68
N LEU A 249 -1.35 8.55 -20.88
CA LEU A 249 -0.50 7.91 -19.88
C LEU A 249 0.94 8.03 -20.32
N GLU A 250 1.82 8.33 -19.36
CA GLU A 250 3.27 8.20 -19.55
C GLU A 250 3.84 7.40 -18.40
N TRP A 251 4.99 6.77 -18.62
CA TRP A 251 5.70 6.03 -17.59
C TRP A 251 7.20 6.21 -17.74
N ILE A 252 7.88 6.10 -16.60
CA ILE A 252 9.33 6.14 -16.50
C ILE A 252 9.75 4.93 -15.67
N GLU A 253 10.47 4.01 -16.29
CA GLU A 253 10.99 2.80 -15.64
C GLU A 253 12.18 3.14 -14.74
N THR A 254 12.30 2.41 -13.63
CA THR A 254 13.42 2.49 -12.69
C THR A 254 14.01 1.10 -12.45
N ALA A 255 15.26 1.05 -12.00
CA ALA A 255 15.93 -0.21 -11.67
C ALA A 255 15.28 -0.89 -10.45
N GLY A 256 14.69 -0.14 -9.53
CA GLY A 256 14.03 -0.71 -8.37
C GLY A 256 13.02 0.23 -7.70
N GLU A 257 12.65 -0.14 -6.48
CA GLU A 257 11.64 0.58 -5.70
C GLU A 257 12.17 1.93 -5.19
N LEU A 258 13.46 2.00 -4.80
CA LEU A 258 14.05 3.24 -4.28
C LEU A 258 14.04 4.32 -5.36
N GLY A 259 14.45 3.99 -6.58
CA GLY A 259 14.36 4.86 -7.73
C GLY A 259 12.94 5.34 -8.00
N ALA A 260 11.95 4.44 -7.94
CA ALA A 260 10.54 4.80 -8.13
C ALA A 260 10.04 5.78 -7.05
N LEU A 261 10.43 5.56 -5.79
CA LEU A 261 10.07 6.43 -4.66
C LEU A 261 10.70 7.83 -4.78
N LEU A 262 12.00 7.90 -5.13
CA LEU A 262 12.71 9.17 -5.31
C LEU A 262 12.17 9.95 -6.52
N LEU A 263 11.91 9.26 -7.63
CA LEU A 263 11.38 9.85 -8.86
C LEU A 263 9.96 10.37 -8.67
N GLU A 264 9.08 9.62 -8.00
CA GLU A 264 7.72 10.05 -7.69
C GLU A 264 7.72 11.34 -6.85
N SER A 265 8.52 11.38 -5.78
CA SER A 265 8.65 12.57 -4.92
C SER A 265 9.09 13.79 -5.72
N ARG A 266 10.09 13.63 -6.60
CA ARG A 266 10.60 14.71 -7.45
C ARG A 266 9.56 15.21 -8.45
N LEU A 267 8.89 14.30 -9.16
CA LEU A 267 7.90 14.65 -10.18
C LEU A 267 6.67 15.31 -9.58
N ILE A 268 6.21 14.87 -8.41
CA ILE A 268 5.09 15.52 -7.71
C ILE A 268 5.46 16.96 -7.32
N LYS A 269 6.70 17.19 -6.85
CA LYS A 269 7.17 18.52 -6.48
C LYS A 269 7.33 19.44 -7.70
N ALA A 270 7.89 18.92 -8.79
CA ALA A 270 8.10 19.67 -10.02
C ALA A 270 6.77 20.03 -10.72
N HIS A 271 5.83 19.10 -10.80
CA HIS A 271 4.61 19.27 -11.60
C HIS A 271 3.35 19.64 -10.79
N GLN A 272 3.39 19.53 -9.46
CA GLN A 272 2.26 19.85 -8.56
C GLN A 272 0.89 19.28 -9.01
N PRO A 273 0.77 17.98 -9.31
CA PRO A 273 -0.43 17.36 -9.88
C PRO A 273 -1.65 17.49 -8.97
N VAL A 274 -2.79 17.87 -9.54
CA VAL A 274 -4.02 18.26 -8.83
C VAL A 274 -4.51 17.18 -7.85
N HIS A 275 -4.33 15.90 -8.17
CA HIS A 275 -4.82 14.81 -7.33
C HIS A 275 -3.82 14.30 -6.26
N ASN A 276 -2.54 14.67 -6.30
CA ASN A 276 -1.52 14.31 -5.30
C ASN A 276 -1.53 15.24 -4.07
N ARG A 277 -2.69 15.46 -3.46
CA ARG A 277 -2.91 16.46 -2.40
C ARG A 277 -1.96 16.37 -1.19
N GLN A 278 -1.50 15.18 -0.81
CA GLN A 278 -0.64 14.99 0.37
C GLN A 278 0.83 15.32 0.11
N LEU A 279 1.34 14.94 -1.07
CA LEU A 279 2.75 15.10 -1.45
C LEU A 279 3.04 16.47 -2.10
N ARG A 280 2.00 17.21 -2.51
CA ARG A 280 2.11 18.60 -2.99
C ARG A 280 2.50 19.61 -1.91
N ARG A 281 2.18 19.33 -0.64
CA ARG A 281 2.46 20.25 0.46
C ARG A 281 3.93 20.18 0.81
N ASP A 282 4.74 21.05 0.21
CA ASP A 282 5.95 21.56 0.86
C ASP A 282 5.52 22.46 2.03
N GLY A 283 5.00 21.83 3.09
CA GLY A 283 4.96 22.51 4.36
C GLY A 283 6.40 22.77 4.76
N GLU A 284 6.73 24.02 5.15
CA GLU A 284 8.02 24.32 5.76
C GLU A 284 8.27 23.29 6.86
N LEU A 285 9.22 22.39 6.60
CA LEU A 285 9.61 21.38 7.56
C LEU A 285 10.04 22.08 8.84
N CYS A 286 9.74 21.45 9.97
CA CYS A 286 10.10 21.99 11.26
C CYS A 286 10.69 20.92 12.16
N ALA A 287 11.62 21.33 13.01
CA ALA A 287 12.25 20.49 14.01
C ALA A 287 12.37 21.27 15.32
N TRP A 288 12.40 20.55 16.44
CA TRP A 288 12.66 21.14 17.73
C TRP A 288 14.15 21.29 17.97
N ARG A 289 14.57 22.45 18.48
CA ARG A 289 15.89 22.67 19.06
C ARG A 289 15.74 22.75 20.58
N LEU A 290 16.53 21.97 21.29
CA LEU A 290 16.58 21.99 22.75
C LEU A 290 17.57 23.05 23.22
N GLU A 291 17.14 23.92 24.13
CA GLU A 291 18.01 24.91 24.76
C GLU A 291 18.92 24.23 25.80
N PRO A 292 20.24 24.49 25.83
CA PRO A 292 21.17 23.78 26.71
C PRO A 292 21.01 24.15 28.19
N ASN A 293 20.42 25.32 28.49
CA ASN A 293 20.17 25.76 29.85
C ASN A 293 18.85 25.17 30.38
N PRO A 294 18.85 24.36 31.46
CA PRO A 294 17.64 23.78 32.06
C PRO A 294 16.61 24.82 32.55
N ASN A 295 17.05 26.06 32.77
CA ASN A 295 16.21 27.16 33.22
C ASN A 295 15.59 27.96 32.06
N SER A 296 15.95 27.68 30.81
CA SER A 296 15.36 28.34 29.65
C SER A 296 13.85 28.10 29.58
N ARG A 297 13.09 29.16 29.28
CA ARG A 297 11.64 29.10 29.07
C ARG A 297 11.32 29.92 27.81
N PRO A 298 10.96 29.28 26.68
CA PRO A 298 10.72 27.84 26.51
C PRO A 298 12.03 27.02 26.47
N LEU A 299 11.95 25.73 26.83
CA LEU A 299 13.06 24.77 26.67
C LEU A 299 13.24 24.30 25.22
N LEU A 300 12.20 24.39 24.40
CA LEU A 300 12.22 23.96 23.00
C LEU A 300 11.82 25.11 22.08
N THR A 301 12.66 25.34 21.08
CA THR A 301 12.40 26.31 20.02
C THR A 301 12.10 25.58 18.71
N LEU A 302 11.01 25.92 18.04
CA LEU A 302 10.67 25.32 16.75
C LEU A 302 11.44 26.02 15.63
N VAL A 303 12.32 25.29 14.95
CA VAL A 303 13.14 25.75 13.82
C VAL A 303 12.49 25.35 12.51
N ARG A 304 12.60 26.17 11.45
CA ARG A 304 11.99 25.94 10.12
C ARG A 304 12.90 26.34 8.97
N GLY A 305 12.61 25.82 7.77
CA GLY A 305 13.19 26.30 6.52
C GLY A 305 14.71 26.18 6.46
N SER A 306 15.39 27.24 6.02
CA SER A 306 16.86 27.29 5.88
C SER A 306 17.64 27.07 7.18
N ALA A 307 16.98 27.16 8.33
CA ALA A 307 17.59 26.85 9.63
C ALA A 307 17.61 25.32 9.93
N LEU A 308 17.07 24.49 9.04
CA LEU A 308 17.33 23.03 8.99
C LEU A 308 18.58 22.73 8.15
N ALA A 309 19.62 23.54 8.32
CA ALA A 309 20.87 23.35 7.61
C ALA A 309 21.54 22.03 8.06
N PRO A 310 22.18 21.28 7.15
CA PRO A 310 22.74 19.97 7.49
C PRO A 310 23.72 19.97 8.66
N GLU A 311 24.46 21.07 8.85
CA GLU A 311 25.45 21.23 9.91
C GLU A 311 24.80 21.26 11.30
N GLN A 312 23.53 21.67 11.39
CA GLN A 312 22.78 21.78 12.64
C GLN A 312 21.90 20.56 12.94
N LEU A 313 21.78 19.60 12.02
CA LEU A 313 20.94 18.41 12.18
C LEU A 313 21.23 17.67 13.49
N GLY A 314 22.50 17.55 13.89
CA GLY A 314 22.88 16.86 15.13
C GLY A 314 22.32 17.47 16.43
N ALA A 315 21.79 18.70 16.39
CA ALA A 315 21.18 19.39 17.54
C ALA A 315 19.64 19.51 17.43
N LEU A 316 19.05 18.89 16.40
CA LEU A 316 17.63 19.01 16.08
C LEU A 316 16.88 17.69 16.31
N TYR A 317 15.61 17.83 16.69
CA TYR A 317 14.71 16.71 17.00
C TYR A 317 13.45 16.78 16.12
N GLY A 318 13.18 15.71 15.38
CA GLY A 318 12.05 15.59 14.47
C GLY A 318 12.40 14.76 13.23
N PRO A 319 12.05 15.19 11.99
CA PRO A 319 11.40 16.45 11.61
C PRO A 319 9.90 16.24 11.34
N TYR A 320 9.15 17.34 11.30
CA TYR A 320 7.70 17.36 11.21
C TYR A 320 7.22 18.15 9.99
N ARG A 321 6.10 17.70 9.38
CA ARG A 321 5.48 18.33 8.21
C ARG A 321 4.72 19.61 8.52
N SER A 322 4.48 19.91 9.79
CA SER A 322 3.81 21.14 10.24
C SER A 322 4.05 21.42 11.72
N LYS A 323 3.89 22.69 12.11
CA LYS A 323 3.86 23.12 13.52
C LYS A 323 2.87 22.30 14.35
N ASN A 324 1.67 22.05 13.83
CA ASN A 324 0.63 21.33 14.54
C ASN A 324 1.03 19.88 14.82
N GLN A 325 1.66 19.21 13.86
CA GLN A 325 2.19 17.87 14.05
C GLN A 325 3.30 17.87 15.11
N ALA A 326 4.24 18.81 15.03
CA ALA A 326 5.34 18.94 15.99
C ALA A 326 4.83 19.16 17.42
N GLN A 327 3.84 20.04 17.59
CA GLN A 327 3.22 20.34 18.88
C GLN A 327 2.39 19.17 19.42
N SER A 328 1.64 18.47 18.55
CA SER A 328 0.84 17.32 18.95
C SER A 328 1.72 16.20 19.50
N GLN A 329 2.81 15.84 18.80
CA GLN A 329 3.73 14.81 19.28
C GLN A 329 4.46 15.24 20.56
N LEU A 330 4.83 16.52 20.68
CA LEU A 330 5.46 17.01 21.91
C LEU A 330 4.50 16.97 23.11
N ARG A 331 3.20 17.23 22.91
CA ARG A 331 2.16 17.07 23.95
C ARG A 331 2.02 15.62 24.39
N GLU A 332 1.97 14.69 23.44
CA GLU A 332 1.91 13.26 23.72
C GLU A 332 3.14 12.80 24.51
N LEU A 333 4.35 13.19 24.07
CA LEU A 333 5.59 12.90 24.77
C LEU A 333 5.59 13.47 26.19
N ALA A 334 5.07 14.69 26.36
CA ALA A 334 4.97 15.33 27.66
C ALA A 334 4.04 14.59 28.60
N GLN A 335 2.91 14.10 28.11
CA GLN A 335 1.97 13.29 28.88
C GLN A 335 2.60 11.95 29.30
N THR A 336 3.22 11.23 28.38
CA THR A 336 3.84 9.92 28.66
C THR A 336 5.01 10.04 29.64
N GLN A 337 5.80 11.11 29.54
CA GLN A 337 7.03 11.29 30.31
C GLN A 337 6.85 12.21 31.54
N GLY A 338 5.64 12.68 31.82
CA GLY A 338 5.39 13.58 32.95
C GLY A 338 6.13 14.92 32.86
N LEU A 339 6.22 15.50 31.67
CA LEU A 339 6.92 16.77 31.41
C LEU A 339 5.96 17.95 31.51
N CYS A 340 6.46 19.08 32.00
CA CYS A 340 5.66 20.31 32.11
C CYS A 340 5.46 21.02 30.76
N LEU A 341 4.21 21.17 30.32
CA LEU A 341 3.85 21.87 29.09
C LEU A 341 4.26 23.35 29.08
N GLN A 342 4.26 24.03 30.24
CA GLN A 342 4.75 25.40 30.36
C GLN A 342 6.27 25.49 30.15
N ALA A 343 7.04 24.55 30.72
CA ALA A 343 8.49 24.51 30.52
C ALA A 343 8.86 24.24 29.05
N LEU A 344 8.06 23.42 28.36
CA LEU A 344 8.22 23.13 26.94
C LEU A 344 7.76 24.27 26.01
N GLY A 345 7.12 25.33 26.53
CA GLY A 345 6.60 26.43 25.73
C GLY A 345 5.29 26.13 24.99
N LEU A 346 4.58 25.05 25.38
CA LEU A 346 3.30 24.67 24.80
C LEU A 346 2.10 25.36 25.46
N GLU A 347 2.31 25.88 26.67
CA GLU A 347 1.31 26.62 27.46
C GLU A 347 1.98 27.84 28.11
N SER A 348 1.24 28.94 28.20
CA SER A 348 1.62 30.10 29.00
C SER A 348 1.01 30.01 30.40
N GLY A 349 1.68 30.58 31.40
CA GLY A 349 1.16 30.62 32.76
C GLY A 349 2.25 30.86 33.81
N LYS A 350 1.82 31.06 35.06
CA LYS A 350 2.70 31.16 36.24
C LYS A 350 2.22 30.15 37.29
N GLY A 351 3.15 29.55 38.03
CA GLY A 351 2.83 28.57 39.07
C GLY A 351 2.46 27.18 38.54
N ARG A 352 1.53 26.48 39.20
CA ARG A 352 1.17 25.09 38.86
C ARG A 352 0.43 25.02 37.51
N CYS A 353 0.99 24.26 36.56
CA CYS A 353 0.32 23.98 35.29
C CYS A 353 -0.86 23.01 35.47
N PHE A 354 -1.81 23.02 34.53
CA PHE A 354 -2.98 22.13 34.57
C PHE A 354 -2.58 20.65 34.62
N ALA A 355 -1.60 20.24 33.82
CA ALA A 355 -1.06 18.88 33.83
C ALA A 355 -0.54 18.44 35.21
N HIS A 356 -0.02 19.36 36.04
CA HIS A 356 0.41 19.05 37.40
C HIS A 356 -0.78 18.82 38.34
N GLN A 357 -1.84 19.64 38.22
CA GLN A 357 -3.05 19.51 39.02
C GLN A 357 -3.74 18.14 38.85
N ILE A 358 -3.61 17.55 37.65
CA ILE A 358 -4.13 16.21 37.33
C ILE A 358 -3.07 15.09 37.44
N GLY A 359 -1.89 15.36 38.02
CA GLY A 359 -0.85 14.36 38.28
C GLY A 359 -0.02 13.90 37.06
N GLN A 360 -0.15 14.58 35.91
CA GLN A 360 0.56 14.28 34.65
C GLN A 360 1.84 15.10 34.45
N CYS A 361 2.25 15.91 35.41
CA CYS A 361 3.49 16.69 35.39
C CYS A 361 4.15 16.62 36.76
N LYS A 362 5.47 16.49 36.82
CA LYS A 362 6.22 16.38 38.08
C LYS A 362 6.55 17.72 38.76
N GLY A 363 6.05 18.84 38.23
CA GLY A 363 6.01 20.11 38.98
C GLY A 363 7.22 21.04 38.85
N VAL A 364 8.01 20.97 37.76
CA VAL A 364 9.10 21.95 37.51
C VAL A 364 8.59 23.40 37.41
N CYS A 365 7.32 23.61 37.04
CA CYS A 365 6.69 24.94 37.00
C CYS A 365 6.41 25.56 38.38
N CYS A 366 6.35 24.75 39.44
CA CYS A 366 6.07 25.19 40.81
C CYS A 366 7.21 24.87 41.80
N GLY A 367 8.37 24.46 41.29
CA GLY A 367 9.56 24.18 42.11
C GLY A 367 9.56 22.83 42.82
N GLU A 368 8.58 21.96 42.58
CA GLU A 368 8.53 20.61 43.17
C GLU A 368 9.51 19.63 42.48
N GLU A 369 9.93 19.96 41.25
CA GLU A 369 10.98 19.26 40.54
C GLU A 369 12.10 20.24 40.15
N ALA A 370 13.35 19.82 40.38
CA ALA A 370 14.53 20.59 39.95
C ALA A 370 14.60 20.69 38.41
N PRO A 371 14.88 21.88 37.84
CA PRO A 371 14.98 22.10 36.40
C PRO A 371 15.88 21.10 35.67
N GLU A 372 17.00 20.70 36.28
CA GLU A 372 17.97 19.76 35.73
C GLU A 372 17.37 18.36 35.54
N ARG A 373 16.54 17.91 36.50
CA ARG A 373 15.87 16.60 36.45
C ARG A 373 14.79 16.56 35.37
N HIS A 374 14.04 17.65 35.23
CA HIS A 374 13.08 17.82 34.13
C HIS A 374 13.80 17.82 32.78
N HIS A 375 14.90 18.58 32.68
CA HIS A 375 15.68 18.72 31.45
C HIS A 375 16.31 17.39 31.00
N LEU A 376 16.88 16.60 31.91
CA LEU A 376 17.41 15.28 31.60
C LEU A 376 16.32 14.33 31.08
N ARG A 377 15.13 14.34 31.72
CA ARG A 377 14.00 13.52 31.26
C ARG A 377 13.54 13.93 29.87
N LEU A 378 13.50 15.23 29.60
CA LEU A 378 13.21 15.75 28.26
C LEU A 378 14.25 15.29 27.23
N GLN A 379 15.55 15.38 27.55
CA GLN A 379 16.63 14.92 26.67
C GLN A 379 16.46 13.43 26.33
N MET A 380 16.29 12.57 27.34
CA MET A 380 16.08 11.13 27.16
C MET A 380 14.85 10.84 26.29
N ALA A 381 13.75 11.55 26.52
CA ALA A 381 12.52 11.41 25.76
C ALA A 381 12.68 11.82 24.28
N LEU A 382 13.56 12.77 23.99
CA LEU A 382 13.81 13.26 22.64
C LEU A 382 14.84 12.45 21.86
N VAL A 383 15.66 11.61 22.50
CA VAL A 383 16.76 10.84 21.84
C VAL A 383 16.26 10.09 20.60
N GLY A 384 15.11 9.42 20.68
CA GLY A 384 14.56 8.66 19.56
C GLY A 384 14.17 9.49 18.34
N ASN A 385 13.99 10.81 18.51
CA ASN A 385 13.67 11.75 17.44
C ASN A 385 14.87 12.58 16.99
N LYS A 386 16.08 12.32 17.51
CA LYS A 386 17.27 13.08 17.15
C LYS A 386 17.62 12.85 15.68
N LEU A 387 17.76 13.94 14.93
CA LEU A 387 18.18 13.85 13.52
C LEU A 387 19.61 13.34 13.44
N GLN A 388 19.87 12.50 12.45
CA GLN A 388 21.17 11.87 12.28
C GLN A 388 22.12 12.84 11.57
N VAL A 389 23.35 12.90 12.07
CA VAL A 389 24.44 13.59 11.37
C VAL A 389 24.87 12.73 10.19
N TRP A 390 25.25 13.36 9.08
CA TRP A 390 25.78 12.65 7.92
C TRP A 390 27.05 11.88 8.33
N PRO A 391 27.06 10.54 8.28
CA PRO A 391 28.15 9.74 8.85
C PRO A 391 29.28 9.46 7.84
N PHE A 392 29.18 10.00 6.62
CA PHE A 392 30.10 9.71 5.53
C PHE A 392 31.03 10.89 5.26
N ALA A 393 32.28 10.60 4.86
CA ALA A 393 33.28 11.63 4.58
C ALA A 393 32.95 12.48 3.33
N GLY A 394 32.12 11.96 2.42
CA GLY A 394 31.73 12.64 1.19
C GLY A 394 30.39 12.12 0.65
N LYS A 395 30.18 12.31 -0.66
CA LYS A 395 29.00 11.82 -1.37
C LYS A 395 28.90 10.30 -1.28
N VAL A 396 27.67 9.78 -1.33
CA VAL A 396 27.39 8.34 -1.30
C VAL A 396 26.42 7.97 -2.42
N GLY A 397 26.68 6.87 -3.10
CA GLY A 397 25.80 6.28 -4.10
C GLY A 397 25.09 5.03 -3.58
N LEU A 398 23.83 4.87 -3.93
CA LEU A 398 23.10 3.61 -3.78
C LEU A 398 22.78 3.06 -5.16
N ARG A 399 23.34 1.90 -5.50
CA ARG A 399 23.12 1.23 -6.78
C ARG A 399 21.98 0.22 -6.68
N GLU A 400 20.95 0.41 -7.49
CA GLU A 400 19.87 -0.54 -7.80
C GLU A 400 20.14 -1.23 -9.12
N HIS A 401 19.89 -2.54 -9.19
CA HIS A 401 19.96 -3.31 -10.43
C HIS A 401 18.71 -4.16 -10.58
N ASN A 402 18.07 -4.07 -11.74
CA ASN A 402 16.94 -4.93 -12.10
C ASN A 402 17.45 -6.13 -12.91
N PRO A 403 17.44 -7.35 -12.36
CA PRO A 403 17.92 -8.53 -13.09
C PRO A 403 17.03 -8.91 -14.28
N HIS A 404 15.77 -8.46 -14.30
CA HIS A 404 14.80 -8.82 -15.34
C HIS A 404 14.89 -7.90 -16.56
N THR A 405 15.23 -6.62 -16.37
CA THR A 405 15.38 -5.64 -17.46
C THR A 405 16.83 -5.28 -17.78
N GLY A 406 17.78 -5.67 -16.93
CA GLY A 406 19.19 -5.27 -17.02
C GLY A 406 19.45 -3.81 -16.62
N ARG A 407 18.42 -3.02 -16.30
CA ARG A 407 18.54 -1.60 -15.93
C ARG A 407 19.28 -1.44 -14.61
N THR A 408 20.17 -0.46 -14.55
CA THR A 408 20.90 -0.08 -13.34
C THR A 408 20.70 1.41 -13.08
N ASP A 409 20.36 1.76 -11.85
CA ASP A 409 20.25 3.14 -11.39
C ASP A 409 21.19 3.35 -10.20
N ILE A 410 21.89 4.49 -10.16
CA ILE A 410 22.77 4.88 -9.04
C ILE A 410 22.25 6.21 -8.49
N HIS A 411 21.74 6.17 -7.25
CA HIS A 411 21.19 7.31 -6.56
C HIS A 411 22.27 7.99 -5.73
N LEU A 412 22.65 9.21 -6.09
CA LEU A 412 23.65 9.99 -5.37
C LEU A 412 23.02 10.80 -4.24
N PHE A 413 23.64 10.75 -3.08
CA PHE A 413 23.27 11.48 -1.88
C PHE A 413 24.46 12.25 -1.32
N ASP A 414 24.17 13.42 -0.76
CA ASP A 414 25.11 14.18 0.06
C ASP A 414 24.35 14.88 1.18
N GLN A 415 24.88 14.84 2.40
CA GLN A 415 24.27 15.47 3.57
C GLN A 415 22.76 15.20 3.70
N TRP A 416 22.38 13.93 3.50
CA TRP A 416 21.00 13.42 3.45
C TRP A 416 20.08 13.95 2.34
N CYS A 417 20.60 14.73 1.42
CA CYS A 417 19.88 15.22 0.26
C CYS A 417 20.11 14.28 -0.93
N HIS A 418 19.03 13.95 -1.66
CA HIS A 418 19.15 13.26 -2.95
C HIS A 418 19.60 14.29 -4.00
N LEU A 419 20.74 14.05 -4.65
CA LEU A 419 21.29 14.95 -5.66
C LEU A 419 20.73 14.62 -7.04
N THR A 420 20.94 13.39 -7.48
CA THR A 420 20.54 12.91 -8.80
C THR A 420 20.50 11.39 -8.85
N THR A 421 19.91 10.84 -9.91
CA THR A 421 20.00 9.43 -10.27
C THR A 421 20.70 9.34 -11.62
N VAL A 422 21.75 8.53 -11.70
CA VAL A 422 22.47 8.24 -12.96
C VAL A 422 22.26 6.80 -13.39
N HIS A 423 22.43 6.52 -14.67
CA HIS A 423 22.08 5.22 -15.26
C HIS A 423 23.30 4.42 -15.75
N SER A 424 24.49 5.01 -15.69
CA SER A 424 25.75 4.38 -16.06
C SER A 424 26.90 4.81 -15.13
N ASP A 425 28.00 4.06 -15.15
CA ASP A 425 29.21 4.42 -14.41
C ASP A 425 29.96 5.61 -15.03
N GLU A 426 29.70 5.91 -16.31
CA GLU A 426 30.24 7.09 -17.01
C GLU A 426 29.54 8.37 -16.52
N ASP A 427 28.19 8.37 -16.52
CA ASP A 427 27.37 9.47 -15.98
C ASP A 427 27.66 9.74 -14.49
N LEU A 428 28.01 8.68 -13.74
CA LEU A 428 28.38 8.78 -12.34
C LEU A 428 29.64 9.63 -12.14
N HIS A 429 30.64 9.47 -13.02
CA HIS A 429 31.86 10.26 -12.94
C HIS A 429 31.55 11.75 -13.15
N GLU A 430 30.76 12.09 -14.16
CA GLU A 430 30.35 13.46 -14.43
C GLU A 430 29.53 14.06 -13.27
N ALA A 431 28.55 13.33 -12.74
CA ALA A 431 27.70 13.78 -11.64
C ALA A 431 28.44 14.00 -10.31
N LEU A 432 29.56 13.29 -10.09
CA LEU A 432 30.41 13.53 -8.91
C LEU A 432 31.17 14.86 -9.00
N HIS A 433 31.54 15.28 -10.23
CA HIS A 433 32.39 16.44 -10.50
C HIS A 433 31.60 17.71 -10.86
N SER A 434 30.32 17.61 -11.19
CA SER A 434 29.48 18.79 -11.45
C SER A 434 29.24 19.62 -10.17
N ARG A 435 29.20 20.95 -10.31
CA ARG A 435 28.79 21.87 -9.22
C ARG A 435 27.31 21.62 -8.92
N THR A 436 27.04 21.10 -7.73
CA THR A 436 25.67 20.86 -7.26
C THR A 436 24.96 22.19 -6.97
N GLU A 437 23.70 22.28 -7.39
CA GLU A 437 22.73 23.25 -6.85
C GLU A 437 22.71 23.24 -5.31
N PRO A 438 22.21 24.29 -4.64
CA PRO A 438 22.09 24.29 -3.19
C PRO A 438 21.33 23.05 -2.70
N LEU A 439 21.87 22.38 -1.67
CA LEU A 439 21.29 21.18 -1.09
C LEU A 439 19.85 21.45 -0.63
N ALA A 440 18.87 20.86 -1.34
CA ALA A 440 17.46 21.00 -1.02
C ALA A 440 17.02 19.86 -0.09
N PHE A 441 17.01 20.11 1.23
CA PHE A 441 16.57 19.12 2.20
C PHE A 441 15.10 18.73 1.99
N ASN A 442 14.85 17.44 1.76
CA ASN A 442 13.53 16.87 1.58
C ASN A 442 13.32 15.74 2.60
N LEU A 443 12.26 15.85 3.41
CA LEU A 443 11.93 14.84 4.42
C LEU A 443 11.71 13.44 3.85
N ASP A 444 11.07 13.34 2.70
CA ASP A 444 10.80 12.05 2.08
C ASP A 444 12.13 11.40 1.63
N SER A 445 13.01 12.17 1.00
CA SER A 445 14.36 11.72 0.65
C SER A 445 15.22 11.39 1.88
N TYR A 446 15.15 12.19 2.95
CA TYR A 446 15.85 11.95 4.21
C TYR A 446 15.43 10.61 4.84
N ARG A 447 14.14 10.32 4.91
CA ARG A 447 13.63 9.05 5.47
C ARG A 447 14.07 7.84 4.63
N LEU A 448 14.04 7.98 3.31
CA LEU A 448 14.54 6.94 2.41
C LEU A 448 16.04 6.72 2.60
N ALA A 449 16.81 7.80 2.65
CA ALA A 449 18.26 7.75 2.89
C ALA A 449 18.59 7.13 4.25
N LEU A 450 17.92 7.51 5.34
CA LEU A 450 18.11 6.87 6.65
C LEU A 450 17.88 5.37 6.60
N LYS A 451 16.77 4.94 5.99
CA LYS A 451 16.38 3.53 5.91
C LYS A 451 17.42 2.70 5.16
N HIS A 452 17.99 3.23 4.07
CA HIS A 452 18.85 2.48 3.17
C HIS A 452 20.36 2.69 3.40
N LEU A 453 20.79 3.79 4.03
CA LEU A 453 22.20 4.10 4.28
C LEU A 453 22.70 3.67 5.67
N LEU A 454 21.85 3.71 6.71
CA LEU A 454 22.26 3.39 8.10
C LEU A 454 22.03 1.94 8.51
N VAL A 455 21.19 1.21 7.78
CA VAL A 455 20.92 -0.21 8.03
C VAL A 455 21.39 -1.02 6.81
N PRO A 456 22.71 -1.22 6.64
CA PRO A 456 23.22 -2.03 5.53
C PRO A 456 22.86 -3.50 5.79
N GLY A 457 21.94 -4.04 4.98
CA GLY A 457 21.56 -5.46 5.04
C GLY A 457 20.15 -5.82 4.58
N GLN A 458 19.25 -4.86 4.39
CA GLN A 458 17.90 -5.13 3.87
C GLN A 458 17.81 -4.84 2.35
N GLY A 459 18.29 -5.77 1.52
CA GLY A 459 17.95 -5.81 0.08
C GLY A 459 19.13 -5.73 -0.90
N GLN A 460 18.81 -5.86 -2.20
CA GLN A 460 19.71 -5.94 -3.36
C GLN A 460 20.51 -4.65 -3.68
N LEU A 461 20.61 -3.70 -2.74
CA LEU A 461 21.23 -2.39 -2.95
C LEU A 461 22.74 -2.43 -2.64
N LYS A 462 23.57 -1.93 -3.56
CA LYS A 462 25.02 -1.80 -3.34
C LYS A 462 25.39 -0.37 -2.96
N LEU A 463 26.00 -0.20 -1.79
CA LEU A 463 26.52 1.08 -1.30
C LEU A 463 27.86 1.42 -1.97
N LEU A 464 27.96 2.62 -2.54
CA LEU A 464 29.17 3.19 -3.12
C LEU A 464 29.58 4.40 -2.27
N LYS A 465 30.81 4.42 -1.75
CA LYS A 465 31.33 5.53 -0.96
C LYS A 465 32.35 6.29 -1.78
N PHE A 466 32.25 7.61 -1.83
CA PHE A 466 33.20 8.46 -2.53
C PHE A 466 33.99 9.30 -1.50
N PRO A 467 35.28 9.58 -1.76
CA PRO A 467 36.06 10.47 -0.91
C PRO A 467 35.47 11.88 -0.92
N ALA A 468 35.80 12.69 0.09
CA ALA A 468 35.54 14.12 0.06
C ALA A 468 36.22 14.72 -1.18
N SER A 469 35.49 15.53 -1.96
CA SER A 469 36.11 16.23 -3.08
C SER A 469 37.12 17.24 -2.52
N PRO A 470 38.38 17.30 -3.00
CA PRO A 470 39.42 18.19 -2.47
C PRO A 470 39.18 19.69 -2.72
N PHE A 471 38.02 20.08 -3.25
CA PHE A 471 37.69 21.47 -3.61
C PHE A 471 36.69 22.10 -2.62
N THR A 472 37.08 22.21 -1.35
CA THR A 472 36.42 23.11 -0.38
C THR A 472 37.43 23.82 0.51
N GLU A 473 38.48 24.39 -0.07
CA GLU A 473 39.27 25.46 0.55
C GLU A 473 39.58 26.53 -0.50
N THR A 474 38.63 27.43 -0.73
CA THR A 474 38.97 28.81 -1.11
C THR A 474 37.93 29.74 -0.48
N THR A 475 38.20 30.11 0.77
CA THR A 475 37.70 31.33 1.40
C THR A 475 38.26 32.55 0.67
N PRO A 476 37.53 33.67 0.66
CA PRO A 476 38.18 34.90 1.12
C PRO A 476 37.65 35.31 2.50
#